data_AF-A0A412X2F0-F1
#
_entry.id   AF-A0A412X2F0-F1
#
_cell.length_a   1.000
_cell.length_b   1.000
_cell.length_c   1.000
_cell.angle_alpha   90.00
_cell.angle_beta   90.00
_cell.angle_gamma   90.00
#
_symmetry.space_group_name_H-M   'P 1'
#
loop_
_entity.id
_entity.type
_entity.pdbx_description
1 polymer ?
#
loop_
_entity_poly.entity_id
_entity_poly.type
_entity_poly.pdbx_seq_one_letter_code
_entity_poly.pdbx_strand_id
1 'polypeptide(L)'
;MLHIPLYLHPLPTNFEGLMKPDFSDYIIAVLFELNDGLPHSMDWCVDRILDKCSIEYEIPLVGHYLKKEDVYYTSVKTTIVMLEANGIVKIDNDHNAMLTRKGKRYIEMNELEIMERWKELHDRKVLEDKRKNEDSF
;
A
#
# COMPACT_ATOMS: atom_id res chain seq x y z
N MET A 1 -26.14 -2.74 -32.33
CA MET A 1 -24.85 -2.08 -32.07
C MET A 1 -25.12 -0.85 -31.23
N LEU A 2 -24.82 -0.90 -29.92
CA LEU A 2 -24.95 0.25 -29.03
C LEU A 2 -23.58 0.92 -28.93
N HIS A 3 -23.50 2.15 -29.43
CA HIS A 3 -22.31 2.98 -29.39
C HIS A 3 -22.30 3.71 -28.04
N ILE A 4 -21.47 3.27 -27.10
CA ILE A 4 -21.27 3.96 -25.82
C ILE A 4 -20.09 4.93 -26.02
N PRO A 5 -20.28 6.26 -25.91
CA PRO A 5 -19.18 7.19 -26.02
C PRO A 5 -18.35 7.16 -24.73
N LEU A 6 -17.06 6.81 -24.85
CA LEU A 6 -16.05 6.94 -23.81
C LEU A 6 -15.70 8.42 -23.63
N TYR A 7 -16.51 9.15 -22.86
CA TYR A 7 -16.06 10.41 -22.28
C TYR A 7 -15.23 10.09 -21.03
N LEU A 8 -13.93 9.87 -21.24
CA LEU A 8 -12.92 10.05 -20.20
C LEU A 8 -12.94 11.53 -19.80
N HIS A 9 -13.68 11.86 -18.75
CA HIS A 9 -13.43 13.11 -18.04
C HIS A 9 -12.02 13.02 -17.46
N PRO A 10 -11.11 13.96 -17.77
CA PRO A 10 -9.87 14.08 -17.02
C PRO A 10 -10.24 14.40 -15.58
N LEU A 11 -9.88 13.52 -14.65
CA LEU A 11 -9.95 13.83 -13.23
C LEU A 11 -9.03 15.03 -12.96
N PRO A 12 -9.39 15.95 -12.06
CA PRO A 12 -8.57 17.11 -11.74
C PRO A 12 -7.22 16.65 -11.15
N THR A 13 -6.18 16.66 -11.98
CA THR A 13 -4.79 16.41 -11.59
C THR A 13 -4.23 17.63 -10.89
N ASN A 14 -4.62 17.86 -9.63
CA ASN A 14 -3.97 18.85 -8.75
C ASN A 14 -2.87 18.19 -7.89
N PHE A 15 -2.03 17.36 -8.50
CA PHE A 15 -0.81 16.82 -7.90
C PHE A 15 0.30 16.77 -8.96
N GLU A 16 0.56 17.90 -9.62
CA GLU A 16 1.78 18.05 -10.43
C GLU A 16 3.00 18.05 -9.49
N GLY A 17 3.68 16.91 -9.38
CA GLY A 17 4.98 16.79 -8.70
C GLY A 17 5.14 15.66 -7.69
N LEU A 18 4.06 15.00 -7.23
CA LEU A 18 4.16 13.78 -6.41
C LEU A 18 4.07 12.54 -7.31
N MET A 19 5.02 11.61 -7.17
CA MET A 19 4.96 10.33 -7.88
C MET A 19 3.65 9.62 -7.50
N LYS A 20 2.87 9.23 -8.52
CA LYS A 20 1.64 8.46 -8.31
C LYS A 20 2.01 7.16 -7.60
N PRO A 21 1.26 6.73 -6.57
CA PRO A 21 1.54 5.44 -5.97
C PRO A 21 1.51 4.36 -7.05
N ASP A 22 2.37 3.34 -6.96
CA ASP A 22 2.43 2.15 -7.83
C ASP A 22 2.58 0.87 -6.99
N PHE A 23 2.23 -0.31 -7.52
CA PHE A 23 2.14 -1.54 -6.71
C PHE A 23 3.39 -1.84 -5.85
N SER A 24 4.57 -1.32 -6.20
CA SER A 24 5.78 -1.43 -5.37
C SER A 24 5.63 -0.77 -4.00
N ASP A 25 4.79 0.25 -3.85
CA ASP A 25 4.54 0.93 -2.58
C ASP A 25 3.88 -0.01 -1.56
N TYR A 26 2.98 -0.91 -1.98
CA TYR A 26 2.44 -1.94 -1.10
C TYR A 26 3.53 -2.94 -0.66
N ILE A 27 4.44 -3.30 -1.57
CA ILE A 27 5.56 -4.19 -1.26
C ILE A 27 6.43 -3.51 -0.19
N ILE A 28 6.80 -2.25 -0.41
CA ILE A 28 7.64 -1.46 0.49
C ILE A 28 6.98 -1.31 1.86
N ALA A 29 5.69 -0.99 1.91
CA ALA A 29 4.97 -0.85 3.18
C ALA A 29 4.89 -2.16 3.97
N VAL A 30 4.64 -3.29 3.30
CA VAL A 30 4.63 -4.61 3.94
C VAL A 30 6.02 -4.99 4.45
N LEU A 31 7.06 -4.77 3.63
CA LEU A 31 8.44 -5.05 4.04
C LEU A 31 8.85 -4.21 5.25
N PHE A 32 8.47 -2.93 5.27
CA PHE A 32 8.80 -2.03 6.36
C PHE A 32 8.06 -2.40 7.65
N GLU A 33 6.77 -2.74 7.57
CA GLU A 33 5.99 -3.09 8.77
C GLU A 33 6.48 -4.40 9.40
N LEU A 34 6.91 -5.38 8.58
CA LEU A 34 7.41 -6.67 9.06
C LEU A 34 8.91 -6.66 9.39
N ASN A 35 9.58 -5.49 9.34
CA ASN A 35 11.05 -5.40 9.49
C ASN A 35 11.57 -5.77 10.89
N ASP A 36 10.70 -5.74 11.91
CA ASP A 36 11.05 -6.26 13.24
C ASP A 36 11.31 -7.78 13.25
N GLY A 37 10.86 -8.48 12.20
CA GLY A 37 10.99 -9.92 12.02
C GLY A 37 10.15 -10.74 12.99
N LEU A 38 9.14 -10.14 13.62
CA LEU A 38 8.19 -10.81 14.49
C LEU A 38 6.96 -11.27 13.68
N PRO A 39 6.26 -12.33 14.12
CA PRO A 39 4.97 -12.70 13.56
C PRO A 39 3.92 -11.66 13.93
N HIS A 40 3.23 -11.14 12.92
CA HIS A 40 2.07 -10.28 13.08
C HIS A 40 0.90 -10.81 12.27
N SER A 41 -0.33 -10.70 12.79
CA SER A 41 -1.49 -11.08 11.99
C SER A 41 -1.59 -10.21 10.74
N MET A 42 -2.06 -10.79 9.64
CA MET A 42 -2.21 -10.03 8.39
C MET A 42 -3.13 -8.81 8.56
N ASP A 43 -4.16 -8.92 9.40
CA ASP A 43 -5.10 -7.83 9.70
C ASP A 43 -4.40 -6.69 10.43
N TRP A 44 -3.58 -7.02 11.43
CA TRP A 44 -2.78 -6.04 12.14
C TRP A 44 -1.82 -5.31 11.20
N CYS A 45 -1.16 -6.02 10.28
CA CYS A 45 -0.30 -5.38 9.28
C CYS A 45 -1.08 -4.37 8.41
N VAL A 46 -2.30 -4.71 8.00
CA VAL A 46 -3.13 -3.81 7.20
C VAL A 46 -3.44 -2.54 7.99
N ASP A 47 -3.92 -2.67 9.23
CA ASP A 47 -4.29 -1.53 10.08
C ASP A 47 -3.09 -0.60 10.31
N ARG A 48 -1.92 -1.18 10.58
CA ARG A 48 -0.68 -0.40 10.81
C ARG A 48 -0.20 0.33 9.57
N ILE A 49 -0.30 -0.30 8.39
CA ILE A 49 0.07 0.32 7.13
C ILE A 49 -0.91 1.45 6.79
N LEU A 50 -2.20 1.27 7.03
CA LEU A 50 -3.22 2.31 6.86
C LEU A 50 -3.01 3.51 7.79
N ASP A 51 -2.58 3.27 9.02
CA ASP A 51 -2.24 4.33 9.98
C ASP A 51 -1.02 5.15 9.53
N LYS A 52 0.00 4.49 8.97
CA LYS A 52 1.31 5.12 8.70
C LYS A 52 1.46 5.69 7.29
N CYS A 53 0.73 5.18 6.30
CA CYS A 53 0.90 5.56 4.90
C CYS A 53 -0.43 5.71 4.17
N SER A 54 -0.42 6.54 3.12
CA SER A 54 -1.55 6.71 2.20
C SER A 54 -1.16 6.17 0.83
N ILE A 55 -1.48 4.90 0.60
CA ILE A 55 -1.16 4.17 -0.63
C ILE A 55 -2.45 3.96 -1.45
N GLU A 56 -2.94 5.02 -2.05
CA GLU A 56 -4.24 5.01 -2.71
C GLU A 56 -4.13 4.70 -4.21
N TYR A 57 -4.81 3.65 -4.66
CA TYR A 57 -5.07 3.41 -6.08
C TYR A 57 -6.54 3.63 -6.37
N GLU A 58 -6.81 4.48 -7.35
CA GLU A 58 -8.07 4.40 -8.07
C GLU A 58 -8.04 3.14 -8.94
N ILE A 59 -8.82 2.14 -8.58
CA ILE A 59 -9.12 1.02 -9.47
C ILE A 59 -10.43 1.38 -10.20
N PRO A 60 -10.38 1.80 -11.48
CA PRO A 60 -11.58 1.99 -12.25
C PRO A 60 -12.22 0.62 -12.53
N LEU A 61 -13.18 0.22 -11.69
CA LEU A 61 -14.02 -0.94 -11.98
C LEU A 61 -15.21 -0.48 -12.83
N VAL A 62 -15.44 -1.17 -13.95
CA VAL A 62 -16.50 -0.82 -14.90
C VAL A 62 -17.87 -0.82 -14.20
N GLY A 63 -18.43 0.37 -13.99
CA GLY A 63 -19.80 0.58 -13.50
C GLY A 63 -20.03 0.40 -11.99
N HIS A 64 -18.98 0.11 -11.20
CA HIS A 64 -19.10 -0.05 -9.74
C HIS A 64 -17.93 0.61 -9.00
N TYR A 65 -18.25 1.32 -7.92
CA TYR A 65 -17.25 1.83 -6.98
C TYR A 65 -17.00 0.77 -5.91
N LEU A 66 -15.81 0.19 -5.89
CA LEU A 66 -15.37 -0.58 -4.73
C LEU A 66 -15.13 0.38 -3.56
N LYS A 67 -15.48 -0.02 -2.34
CA LYS A 67 -15.13 0.77 -1.17
C LYS A 67 -13.61 0.83 -1.08
N LYS A 68 -13.11 2.05 -0.91
CA LYS A 68 -11.68 2.37 -0.90
C LYS A 68 -10.91 1.54 0.14
N GLU A 69 -11.49 1.38 1.32
CA GLU A 69 -10.94 0.58 2.41
C GLU A 69 -10.80 -0.90 2.01
N ASP A 70 -11.84 -1.49 1.41
CA ASP A 70 -11.85 -2.90 1.00
C ASP A 70 -10.79 -3.19 -0.07
N VAL A 71 -10.58 -2.26 -1.00
CA VAL A 71 -9.53 -2.36 -2.02
C VAL A 71 -8.14 -2.34 -1.40
N TYR A 72 -7.91 -1.42 -0.47
CA TYR A 72 -6.62 -1.28 0.20
C TYR A 72 -6.30 -2.51 1.04
N TYR A 73 -7.28 -2.95 1.82
CA TYR A 73 -7.18 -4.11 2.68
C TYR A 73 -6.84 -5.37 1.87
N THR A 74 -7.55 -5.57 0.75
CA THR A 74 -7.30 -6.68 -0.18
C THR A 74 -5.91 -6.56 -0.81
N SER A 75 -5.47 -5.36 -1.20
CA SER A 75 -4.17 -5.15 -1.86
C SER A 75 -3.00 -5.47 -0.94
N VAL A 76 -3.03 -5.02 0.32
CA VAL A 76 -1.98 -5.34 1.31
C VAL A 76 -1.92 -6.85 1.58
N LYS A 77 -3.07 -7.50 1.80
CA LYS A 77 -3.13 -8.96 2.00
C LYS A 77 -2.60 -9.73 0.79
N THR A 78 -2.97 -9.30 -0.41
CA THR A 78 -2.48 -9.89 -1.67
C THR A 78 -0.97 -9.76 -1.78
N THR A 79 -0.42 -8.60 -1.45
CA THR A 79 1.03 -8.36 -1.43
C THR A 79 1.74 -9.29 -0.44
N ILE A 80 1.21 -9.48 0.77
CA ILE A 80 1.77 -10.41 1.75
C ILE A 80 1.84 -11.84 1.18
N VAL A 81 0.75 -12.33 0.57
CA VAL A 81 0.70 -13.66 -0.06
C VAL A 81 1.65 -13.77 -1.25
N MET A 82 1.78 -12.73 -2.07
CA MET A 82 2.75 -12.69 -3.17
C MET A 82 4.19 -12.75 -2.66
N LEU A 83 4.51 -12.03 -1.58
CA LEU A 83 5.83 -12.07 -0.95
C LEU A 83 6.11 -13.44 -0.31
N GLU A 84 5.09 -14.10 0.24
CA GLU A 84 5.18 -15.47 0.73
C GLU A 84 5.53 -16.45 -0.40
N ALA A 85 4.83 -16.39 -1.53
CA ALA A 85 5.11 -17.23 -2.70
C ALA A 85 6.56 -17.06 -3.22
N ASN A 86 7.17 -15.90 -2.97
CA ASN A 86 8.56 -15.60 -3.32
C ASN A 86 9.57 -15.93 -2.19
N GLY A 87 9.11 -16.47 -1.06
CA GLY A 87 9.92 -16.80 0.11
C GLY A 87 10.50 -15.58 0.81
N ILE A 88 9.92 -14.40 0.61
CA ILE A 88 10.33 -13.15 1.27
C ILE A 88 9.66 -13.05 2.64
N VAL A 89 8.36 -13.33 2.68
CA VAL A 89 7.55 -13.48 3.89
C VAL A 89 7.28 -14.96 4.14
N LYS A 90 7.00 -15.34 5.37
CA LYS A 90 6.43 -16.63 5.75
C LYS A 90 5.09 -16.37 6.42
N ILE A 91 4.06 -17.11 6.05
CA ILE A 91 2.77 -17.12 6.74
C ILE A 91 2.68 -18.43 7.55
N ASP A 92 2.27 -18.33 8.81
CA ASP A 92 2.02 -19.51 9.65
C ASP A 92 0.56 -19.97 9.60
N ASN A 93 0.23 -21.04 10.32
CA ASN A 93 -1.12 -21.62 10.33
C ASN A 93 -2.16 -20.68 10.96
N ASP A 94 -1.73 -19.71 11.75
CA ASP A 94 -2.58 -18.71 12.40
C ASP A 94 -2.74 -17.45 11.54
N HIS A 95 -2.27 -17.49 10.28
CA HIS A 95 -2.25 -16.37 9.34
C HIS A 95 -1.41 -15.17 9.84
N ASN A 96 -0.37 -15.45 10.62
CA ASN A 96 0.63 -14.43 10.94
C ASN A 96 1.73 -14.41 9.89
N ALA A 97 2.05 -13.21 9.42
CA ALA A 97 3.14 -12.94 8.50
C ALA A 97 4.41 -12.54 9.26
N MET A 98 5.56 -13.04 8.82
CA MET A 98 6.88 -12.63 9.32
C MET A 98 7.89 -12.57 8.17
N LEU A 99 8.88 -11.68 8.26
CA LEU A 99 10.00 -11.70 7.31
C LEU A 99 10.86 -12.95 7.47
N THR A 100 11.22 -13.55 6.34
CA THR A 100 12.25 -14.59 6.31
C THR A 100 13.65 -13.98 6.32
N ARG A 101 14.68 -14.82 6.46
CA ARG A 101 16.07 -14.42 6.24
C ARG A 101 16.33 -13.91 4.80
N LYS A 102 15.58 -14.39 3.81
CA LYS A 102 15.68 -13.88 2.43
C LYS A 102 15.09 -12.47 2.36
N GLY A 103 13.95 -12.25 3.01
CA GLY A 103 13.31 -10.93 3.07
C GLY A 103 14.16 -9.89 3.80
N LYS A 104 14.74 -10.24 4.96
CA LYS A 104 15.68 -9.34 5.66
C LYS A 104 16.85 -8.92 4.78
N ARG A 105 17.48 -9.86 4.08
CA ARG A 105 18.56 -9.56 3.13
C ARG A 105 18.10 -8.70 1.95
N TYR A 106 16.87 -8.89 1.47
CA TYR A 106 16.31 -8.04 0.43
C TYR A 106 16.18 -6.58 0.90
N ILE A 107 15.72 -6.37 2.14
CA ILE A 107 15.65 -5.03 2.73
C ILE A 107 17.05 -4.42 2.86
N GLU A 108 18.01 -5.16 3.44
CA GLU A 108 19.39 -4.70 3.61
C GLU A 108 20.05 -4.29 2.27
N MET A 109 19.81 -5.06 1.21
CA MET A 109 20.38 -4.78 -0.12
C MET A 109 19.75 -3.55 -0.80
N ASN A 110 18.52 -3.18 -0.44
CA ASN A 110 17.75 -2.12 -1.07
C ASN A 110 17.35 -1.02 -0.07
N GLU A 111 18.08 -0.90 1.04
CA GLU A 111 17.71 -0.07 2.20
C GLU A 111 17.43 1.38 1.79
N LEU A 112 18.31 1.96 0.97
CA LEU A 112 18.19 3.36 0.55
C LEU A 112 16.90 3.62 -0.23
N GLU A 113 16.60 2.79 -1.24
CA GLU A 113 15.39 2.91 -2.06
C GLU A 113 14.12 2.71 -1.21
N ILE A 114 14.11 1.68 -0.36
CA ILE A 114 12.97 1.38 0.53
C ILE A 114 12.72 2.55 1.50
N MET A 115 13.78 3.10 2.10
CA MET A 115 13.69 4.20 3.07
C MET A 115 13.23 5.50 2.43
N GLU A 116 13.78 5.84 1.26
CA GLU A 116 13.37 7.04 0.50
C GLU A 116 11.89 6.95 0.11
N ARG A 117 11.48 5.81 -0.44
CA ARG A 117 10.09 5.60 -0.85
C ARG A 117 9.13 5.60 0.34
N TRP A 118 9.48 4.93 1.43
CA TRP A 118 8.68 4.93 2.65
C TRP A 118 8.48 6.35 3.19
N LYS A 119 9.53 7.17 3.19
CA LYS A 119 9.45 8.57 3.64
C LYS A 119 8.46 9.36 2.80
N GLU A 120 8.47 9.22 1.47
CA GLU A 120 7.52 9.90 0.58
C GLU A 120 6.06 9.51 0.89
N LEU A 121 5.80 8.22 1.14
CA LEU A 121 4.47 7.71 1.46
C LEU A 121 3.97 8.20 2.82
N HIS A 122 4.85 8.22 3.81
CA HIS A 122 4.55 8.72 5.15
C HIS A 122 4.31 10.24 5.16
N ASP A 123 5.18 11.02 4.51
CA ASP A 123 5.05 12.49 4.47
C ASP A 123 3.76 12.91 3.75
N ARG A 124 3.36 12.17 2.72
CA ARG A 124 2.07 12.36 2.04
C ARG A 124 0.88 12.12 2.98
N LYS A 125 0.90 11.02 3.75
CA LYS A 125 -0.13 10.72 4.75
C LYS A 125 -0.26 11.84 5.77
N VAL A 126 0.86 12.30 6.32
CA VAL A 126 0.89 13.42 7.28
C VAL A 126 0.26 14.69 6.70
N LEU A 127 0.52 15.00 5.43
CA LEU A 127 -0.05 16.17 4.75
C LEU A 127 -1.56 16.02 4.48
N GLU A 128 -2.02 14.81 4.12
CA GLU A 128 -3.44 14.53 3.92
C GLU A 128 -4.24 14.60 5.23
N ASP A 129 -3.71 14.03 6.31
CA ASP A 129 -4.38 14.05 7.61
C ASP A 129 -4.46 15.48 8.18
N LYS A 130 -3.44 16.32 7.95
CA LYS A 130 -3.49 17.76 8.28
C LYS A 130 -4.62 18.47 7.53
N ARG A 131 -4.73 18.25 6.21
CA ARG A 131 -5.79 18.86 5.39
C ARG A 131 -7.19 18.43 5.82
N LYS A 132 -7.40 17.14 6.09
CA LYS A 132 -8.68 16.63 6.61
C LYS A 132 -9.08 17.27 7.94
N ASN A 133 -8.10 17.50 8.82
CA ASN A 133 -8.34 18.15 10.10
C ASN A 133 -8.70 19.63 9.92
N GLU A 134 -8.08 20.34 8.98
CA GLU A 134 -8.39 21.75 8.67
C GLU A 134 -9.78 21.92 8.03
N ASP A 135 -10.18 21.01 7.13
CA ASP A 135 -11.50 21.02 6.47
C ASP A 135 -12.66 20.64 7.41
N SER A 136 -12.36 20.13 8.62
CA SER A 136 -13.35 19.72 9.62
C SER A 136 -13.70 20.79 10.66
N PHE A 137 -13.12 22.00 10.55
CA PHE A 137 -13.39 23.18 11.39
C PHE A 137 -14.16 24.26 10.63
#